data_AF-A0A948ZXY0-F1
#
_entry.id   AF-A0A948ZXY0-F1
#
_cell.length_a   1.000
_cell.length_b   1.000
_cell.length_c   1.000
_cell.angle_alpha   90.00
_cell.angle_beta   90.00
_cell.angle_gamma   90.00
#
_symmetry.space_group_name_H-M   'P 1'
#
loop_
_entity.id
_entity.type
_entity.pdbx_description
1 polymer ?
#
loop_
_entity_poly.entity_id
_entity_poly.type
_entity_poly.pdbx_seq_one_letter_code
_entity_poly.pdbx_strand_id
1 'polypeptide(L)'
;NRKKFYGWNDDITDENFSKATVQLKPGQKLHVKVFKQTTSGSTTSEERLAFLKTQNVVLTGAQGVSLVFEQKREDLPKGYWYVSFDEKEALWKDAYGYHGVPHVSRYSDGGWRFSLGCFEGVWYNDHCLLCFCDCD
;
A
#
# COMPACT_ATOMS: atom_id res chain seq x y z
N ASN A 1 17.23 -0.79 -1.31
CA ASN A 1 16.62 -1.97 -1.98
C ASN A 1 16.21 -1.75 -3.45
N ARG A 2 16.44 -0.57 -4.07
CA ARG A 2 16.00 -0.28 -5.46
C ARG A 2 16.38 -1.32 -6.52
N LYS A 3 17.58 -1.92 -6.44
CA LYS A 3 18.06 -2.96 -7.38
C LYS A 3 17.20 -4.25 -7.40
N LYS A 4 16.33 -4.46 -6.40
CA LYS A 4 15.42 -5.62 -6.33
C LYS A 4 14.14 -5.42 -7.16
N PHE A 5 13.95 -4.24 -7.74
CA PHE A 5 12.74 -3.87 -8.46
C PHE A 5 13.03 -3.63 -9.95
N TYR A 6 12.12 -4.07 -10.81
CA TYR A 6 12.07 -3.67 -12.22
C TYR A 6 11.74 -2.19 -12.39
N GLY A 7 11.00 -1.62 -11.44
CA GLY A 7 10.68 -0.21 -11.40
C GLY A 7 10.54 0.29 -9.98
N TRP A 8 10.99 1.51 -9.75
CA TRP A 8 10.91 2.22 -8.48
C TRP A 8 10.39 3.63 -8.77
N ASN A 9 9.37 4.08 -8.06
CA ASN A 9 8.97 5.48 -8.09
C ASN A 9 9.87 6.28 -7.13
N ASP A 10 10.66 7.21 -7.66
CA ASP A 10 11.63 8.00 -6.90
C ASP A 10 10.99 8.94 -5.88
N ASP A 11 9.69 9.23 -5.99
CA ASP A 11 8.93 10.03 -5.02
C ASP A 11 8.57 9.26 -3.74
N ILE A 12 8.86 7.96 -3.67
CA ILE A 12 8.77 7.19 -2.44
C ILE A 12 10.02 7.49 -1.59
N THR A 13 9.95 8.60 -0.87
CA THR A 13 10.99 9.10 0.04
C THR A 13 10.43 9.34 1.43
N ASP A 14 11.32 9.36 2.43
CA ASP A 14 10.95 9.69 3.80
C ASP A 14 10.38 11.10 3.91
N GLU A 15 10.86 12.05 3.10
CA GLU A 15 10.35 13.42 3.05
C GLU A 15 8.89 13.45 2.60
N ASN A 16 8.59 12.81 1.47
CA ASN A 16 7.26 12.80 0.87
C ASN A 16 6.23 12.05 1.75
N PHE A 17 6.66 11.01 2.47
CA PHE A 17 5.78 10.19 3.32
C PHE A 17 6.02 10.39 4.83
N SER A 18 6.58 11.54 5.22
CA SER A 18 6.86 11.88 6.63
C SER A 18 5.59 12.05 7.49
N LYS A 19 4.45 12.34 6.85
CA LYS A 19 3.17 12.67 7.49
C LYS A 19 2.24 11.47 7.73
N ALA A 20 2.76 10.25 7.65
CA ALA A 20 1.96 9.04 7.85
C ALA A 20 1.11 9.12 9.12
N THR A 21 -0.18 8.75 9.04
CA THR A 21 -1.12 8.86 10.19
C THR A 21 -0.62 8.07 11.39
N VAL A 22 -0.02 6.91 11.15
CA VAL A 22 0.67 6.12 12.17
C VAL A 22 2.11 5.87 11.75
N GLN A 23 3.04 6.41 12.54
CA GLN A 23 4.47 6.09 12.42
C GLN A 23 4.79 4.80 13.17
N LEU A 24 5.28 3.80 12.44
CA LEU A 24 5.65 2.51 12.99
C LEU A 24 6.91 2.61 13.85
N LYS A 25 6.89 1.92 14.99
CA LYS A 25 8.02 1.90 15.92
C LYS A 25 8.86 0.63 15.76
N PRO A 26 10.19 0.70 15.93
CA PRO A 26 11.02 -0.50 15.99
C PRO A 26 10.51 -1.50 17.03
N GLY A 27 10.41 -2.77 16.64
CA GLY A 27 9.91 -3.85 17.52
C GLY A 27 8.38 -3.97 17.61
N GLN A 28 7.62 -3.02 17.06
CA GLN A 28 6.17 -3.15 16.94
C GLN A 28 5.80 -4.36 16.08
N LYS A 29 4.84 -5.16 16.53
CA LYS A 29 4.30 -6.29 15.79
C LYS A 29 2.89 -5.96 15.34
N LEU A 30 2.62 -6.30 14.08
CA LEU A 30 1.32 -6.12 13.45
C LEU A 30 0.93 -7.42 12.76
N HIS A 31 -0.36 -7.74 12.80
CA HIS A 31 -0.94 -8.75 11.95
C HIS A 31 -1.27 -8.12 10.58
N VAL A 32 -0.94 -8.81 9.49
CA VAL A 32 -1.20 -8.30 8.13
C VAL A 32 -2.17 -9.24 7.43
N LYS A 33 -3.34 -8.71 7.06
CA LYS A 33 -4.32 -9.37 6.21
C LYS A 33 -4.23 -8.79 4.80
N VAL A 34 -4.45 -9.63 3.80
CA VAL A 34 -4.53 -9.19 2.41
C VAL A 34 -5.94 -9.42 1.89
N PHE A 35 -6.58 -8.36 1.41
CA PHE A 35 -7.92 -8.43 0.85
C PHE A 35 -7.90 -8.18 -0.64
N LYS A 36 -8.57 -9.06 -1.39
CA LYS A 36 -8.79 -8.92 -2.83
C LYS A 36 -10.26 -8.59 -3.07
N GLN A 37 -10.52 -7.65 -3.98
CA GLN A 37 -11.88 -7.40 -4.47
C GLN A 37 -12.37 -8.60 -5.29
N THR A 38 -13.53 -9.15 -4.91
CA THR A 38 -14.17 -10.28 -5.60
C THR A 38 -15.28 -9.85 -6.56
N THR A 39 -15.88 -8.68 -6.32
CA THR A 39 -16.88 -8.10 -7.21
C THR A 39 -16.22 -7.51 -8.45
N SER A 40 -16.84 -7.70 -9.61
CA SER A 40 -16.43 -7.04 -10.85
C SER A 40 -16.58 -5.53 -10.76
N GLY A 41 -15.74 -4.79 -11.48
CA GLY A 41 -15.78 -3.33 -11.54
C GLY A 41 -14.62 -2.69 -10.78
N SER A 42 -14.77 -1.41 -10.50
CA SER A 42 -13.77 -0.60 -9.82
C SER A 42 -14.35 0.02 -8.55
N THR A 43 -13.49 0.29 -7.58
CA THR A 43 -13.82 0.97 -6.32
C THR A 43 -12.94 2.21 -6.13
N THR A 44 -13.42 3.19 -5.38
CA THR A 44 -12.63 4.38 -5.03
C THR A 44 -11.73 4.12 -3.82
N SER A 45 -10.80 5.04 -3.57
CA SER A 45 -9.97 5.02 -2.36
C SER A 45 -10.80 5.14 -1.08
N GLU A 46 -11.84 5.97 -1.10
CA GLU A 46 -12.73 6.17 0.04
C GLU A 46 -13.52 4.90 0.38
N GLU A 47 -14.02 4.18 -0.62
CA GLU A 47 -14.69 2.89 -0.41
C GLU A 47 -13.76 1.85 0.21
N ARG A 48 -12.51 1.79 -0.30
CA ARG A 48 -11.47 0.88 0.21
C ARG A 48 -11.04 1.22 1.63
N LEU A 49 -10.86 2.51 1.92
CA LEU A 49 -10.59 3.00 3.27
C LEU A 49 -11.76 2.70 4.22
N ALA A 50 -13.00 2.94 3.81
CA ALA A 50 -14.17 2.63 4.61
C ALA A 50 -14.20 1.14 4.97
N PHE A 51 -13.95 0.26 3.99
CA PHE A 51 -13.80 -1.18 4.24
C PHE A 51 -12.66 -1.48 5.23
N LEU A 52 -11.45 -0.93 5.02
CA LEU A 52 -10.31 -1.18 5.93
C LEU A 52 -10.59 -0.69 7.36
N LYS A 53 -11.31 0.42 7.53
CA LYS A 53 -11.72 0.90 8.85
C LYS A 53 -12.63 -0.10 9.58
N THR A 54 -13.46 -0.87 8.87
CA THR A 54 -14.23 -1.98 9.48
C THR A 54 -13.35 -3.12 10.02
N GLN A 55 -12.09 -3.19 9.60
CA GLN A 55 -11.13 -4.21 10.01
C GLN A 55 -10.19 -3.74 11.13
N ASN A 56 -10.46 -2.57 11.74
CA ASN A 56 -9.57 -1.92 12.72
C ASN A 56 -8.15 -1.75 12.17
N VAL A 57 -8.05 -1.21 10.94
CA VAL A 57 -6.77 -1.01 10.26
C VAL A 57 -5.91 0.04 10.97
N VAL A 58 -4.60 -0.22 11.02
CA VAL A 58 -3.54 0.75 11.27
C VAL A 58 -3.09 1.29 9.92
N LEU A 59 -3.32 2.59 9.68
CA LEU A 59 -2.96 3.27 8.45
C LEU A 59 -1.46 3.61 8.46
N THR A 60 -0.69 2.83 7.70
CA THR A 60 0.78 2.85 7.75
C THR A 60 1.42 3.40 6.46
N GLY A 61 0.63 3.63 5.41
CA GLY A 61 1.09 4.15 4.14
C GLY A 61 2.34 3.44 3.62
N ALA A 62 3.37 4.21 3.27
CA ALA A 62 4.59 3.70 2.63
C ALA A 62 5.43 2.80 3.54
N GLN A 63 5.37 3.01 4.85
CA GLN A 63 6.11 2.21 5.83
C GLN A 63 5.59 0.76 5.84
N GLY A 64 4.27 0.58 5.83
CA GLY A 64 3.63 -0.74 5.80
C GLY A 64 4.01 -1.55 4.57
N VAL A 65 3.87 -0.96 3.37
CA VAL A 65 4.26 -1.62 2.11
C VAL A 65 5.74 -2.03 2.13
N SER A 66 6.62 -1.12 2.58
CA SER A 66 8.05 -1.39 2.65
C SER A 66 8.37 -2.57 3.56
N LEU A 67 7.71 -2.66 4.73
CA LEU A 67 7.92 -3.76 5.67
C LEU A 67 7.41 -5.09 5.13
N VAL A 68 6.21 -5.11 4.51
CA VAL A 68 5.70 -6.32 3.87
C VAL A 68 6.67 -6.78 2.77
N PHE A 69 7.19 -5.86 1.97
CA PHE A 69 8.17 -6.22 0.93
C PHE A 69 9.46 -6.82 1.50
N GLU A 70 9.99 -6.26 2.60
CA GLU A 70 11.23 -6.77 3.18
C GLU A 70 11.04 -8.10 3.92
N GLN A 71 9.92 -8.27 4.63
CA GLN A 71 9.76 -9.39 5.58
C GLN A 71 8.87 -10.53 5.06
N LYS A 72 7.93 -10.23 4.15
CA LYS A 72 6.83 -11.14 3.79
C LYS A 72 6.54 -11.22 2.29
N ARG A 73 7.35 -10.61 1.42
CA ARG A 73 7.09 -10.57 -0.03
C ARG A 73 6.89 -11.94 -0.68
N GLU A 74 7.55 -12.98 -0.17
CA GLU A 74 7.43 -14.30 -0.76
C GLU A 74 6.06 -14.93 -0.52
N ASP A 75 5.34 -14.50 0.52
CA ASP A 75 3.98 -14.95 0.87
C ASP A 75 2.90 -14.28 -0.02
N LEU A 76 3.25 -13.22 -0.75
CA LEU A 76 2.32 -12.48 -1.61
C LEU A 76 2.12 -13.19 -2.95
N PRO A 77 0.89 -13.58 -3.36
CA PRO A 77 0.66 -14.15 -4.68
C PRO A 77 1.21 -13.32 -5.86
N LYS A 78 1.53 -14.00 -6.97
CA LYS A 78 1.92 -13.31 -8.21
C LYS A 78 0.68 -12.75 -8.94
N GLY A 79 0.89 -11.70 -9.75
CA GLY A 79 -0.15 -11.09 -10.58
C GLY A 79 -1.02 -10.07 -9.87
N TYR A 80 -0.55 -9.51 -8.75
CA TYR A 80 -1.31 -8.56 -7.94
C TYR A 80 -0.49 -7.36 -7.51
N TRP A 81 -1.21 -6.28 -7.22
CA TRP A 81 -0.67 -5.01 -6.74
C TRP A 81 -1.15 -4.83 -5.31
N TYR A 82 -0.23 -4.65 -4.37
CA TYR A 82 -0.49 -4.65 -2.93
C TYR A 82 -0.36 -3.24 -2.39
N VAL A 83 -1.51 -2.63 -2.08
CA VAL A 83 -1.65 -1.22 -1.72
C VAL A 83 -1.74 -1.09 -0.21
N SER A 84 -0.99 -0.15 0.39
CA SER A 84 -1.20 0.28 1.77
C SER A 84 -1.68 1.72 1.78
N PHE A 85 -2.85 1.91 2.38
CA PHE A 85 -3.47 3.21 2.47
C PHE A 85 -2.95 4.02 3.66
N ASP A 86 -3.13 5.33 3.54
CA ASP A 86 -3.13 6.28 4.63
C ASP A 86 -4.37 7.17 4.50
N GLU A 87 -4.61 8.06 5.47
CA GLU A 87 -5.58 9.13 5.29
C GLU A 87 -5.13 10.03 4.14
N LYS A 88 -6.08 10.56 3.35
CA LYS A 88 -5.79 11.34 2.15
C LYS A 88 -4.75 12.44 2.38
N GLU A 89 -4.94 13.23 3.43
CA GLU A 89 -4.08 14.38 3.77
C GLU A 89 -2.69 13.99 4.31
N ALA A 90 -2.51 12.72 4.69
CA ALA A 90 -1.21 12.17 5.10
C ALA A 90 -0.37 11.69 3.91
N LEU A 91 -1.01 11.46 2.75
CA LEU A 91 -0.33 11.05 1.54
C LEU A 91 0.41 12.23 0.89
N TRP A 92 1.50 11.90 0.21
CA TRP A 92 2.20 12.85 -0.63
C TRP A 92 1.30 13.32 -1.77
N LYS A 93 1.18 14.64 -1.96
CA LYS A 93 0.49 15.25 -3.09
C LYS A 93 1.50 15.67 -4.14
N ASP A 94 1.34 15.18 -5.37
CA ASP A 94 2.21 15.52 -6.48
C ASP A 94 1.98 16.95 -7.00
N ALA A 95 2.81 17.38 -7.96
CA ALA A 95 2.73 18.70 -8.56
C ALA A 95 1.42 18.95 -9.35
N TYR A 96 0.70 17.90 -9.72
CA TYR A 96 -0.59 17.96 -10.42
C TYR A 96 -1.78 17.95 -9.45
N GLY A 97 -1.53 17.77 -8.15
CA GLY A 97 -2.56 17.77 -7.12
C GLY A 97 -3.13 16.41 -6.77
N TYR A 98 -2.55 15.31 -7.24
CA TYR A 98 -2.99 13.95 -6.94
C TYR A 98 -2.23 13.36 -5.76
N HIS A 99 -2.91 12.57 -4.93
CA HIS A 99 -2.30 11.93 -3.77
C HIS A 99 -1.77 10.54 -4.13
N GLY A 100 -0.48 10.32 -3.90
CA GLY A 100 0.22 9.09 -4.22
C GLY A 100 -0.01 8.00 -3.16
N VAL A 101 -0.68 6.91 -3.52
CA VAL A 101 -0.89 5.76 -2.62
C VAL A 101 0.18 4.69 -2.88
N PRO A 102 1.01 4.35 -1.88
CA PRO A 102 2.12 3.43 -2.06
C PRO A 102 1.66 1.99 -2.26
N HIS A 103 2.30 1.29 -3.21
CA HIS A 103 2.06 -0.12 -3.45
C HIS A 103 3.29 -0.85 -3.98
N VAL A 104 3.32 -2.17 -3.78
CA VAL A 104 4.23 -3.07 -4.49
C VAL A 104 3.46 -4.01 -5.41
N SER A 105 3.93 -4.19 -6.63
CA SER A 105 3.38 -5.13 -7.59
C SER A 105 4.27 -6.36 -7.68
N ARG A 106 3.69 -7.56 -7.58
CA ARG A 106 4.35 -8.82 -7.91
C ARG A 106 3.89 -9.26 -9.29
N TYR A 107 4.76 -9.16 -10.28
CA TYR A 107 4.46 -9.58 -11.65
C TYR A 107 4.32 -11.10 -11.75
N SER A 108 3.72 -11.58 -12.85
CA SER A 108 3.50 -13.01 -13.12
C SER A 108 4.81 -13.80 -13.24
N ASP A 109 5.87 -13.17 -13.74
CA ASP A 109 7.24 -13.72 -13.77
C ASP A 109 7.91 -13.74 -12.39
N GLY A 110 7.31 -13.10 -11.39
CA GLY A 110 7.84 -12.99 -10.02
C GLY A 110 8.67 -11.74 -9.77
N GLY A 111 8.83 -10.87 -10.77
CA GLY A 111 9.47 -9.57 -10.62
C GLY A 111 8.65 -8.61 -9.76
N TRP A 112 9.31 -7.54 -9.33
CA TRP A 112 8.72 -6.58 -8.40
C TRP A 112 8.79 -5.15 -8.92
N ARG A 113 7.77 -4.35 -8.62
CA ARG A 113 7.79 -2.90 -8.77
C ARG A 113 7.31 -2.25 -7.49
N PHE A 114 7.94 -1.16 -7.08
CA PHE A 114 7.43 -0.29 -6.03
C PHE A 114 7.01 1.03 -6.69
N SER A 115 5.73 1.40 -6.58
CA SER A 115 5.20 2.59 -7.23
C SER A 115 4.10 3.26 -6.39
N LEU A 116 3.55 4.33 -6.95
CA LEU A 116 2.43 5.07 -6.40
C LEU A 116 1.23 4.85 -7.31
N GLY A 117 0.09 4.49 -6.73
CA GLY A 117 -1.22 4.64 -7.37
C GLY A 117 -1.79 6.02 -7.08
N CYS A 118 -2.96 6.32 -7.64
CA CYS A 118 -3.61 7.63 -7.50
C CYS A 118 -4.82 7.51 -6.58
N PHE A 119 -4.84 8.27 -5.48
CA PHE A 119 -5.95 8.26 -4.53
C PHE A 119 -7.26 8.71 -5.17
N GLU A 120 -7.21 9.75 -6.00
CA GLU A 120 -8.35 10.27 -6.78
C GLU A 120 -8.78 9.32 -7.91
N GLY A 121 -7.95 8.32 -8.21
CA GLY A 121 -8.24 7.31 -9.21
C GLY A 121 -9.18 6.22 -8.70
N VAL A 122 -9.46 5.29 -9.61
CA VAL A 122 -10.21 4.07 -9.29
C VAL A 122 -9.25 2.88 -9.20
N TRP A 123 -9.68 1.85 -8.50
CA TRP A 123 -8.91 0.64 -8.27
C TRP A 123 -9.64 -0.59 -8.78
N TYR A 124 -8.89 -1.51 -9.38
CA TYR A 124 -9.43 -2.71 -10.01
C TYR A 124 -9.21 -3.98 -9.16
N ASN A 125 -9.66 -5.10 -9.69
CA ASN A 125 -9.69 -6.41 -9.04
C ASN A 125 -8.30 -7.03 -8.78
N ASP A 126 -7.27 -6.58 -9.47
CA ASP A 126 -5.87 -6.93 -9.28
C ASP A 126 -5.17 -6.08 -8.20
N HIS A 127 -5.83 -5.03 -7.70
CA HIS A 127 -5.34 -4.18 -6.61
C HIS A 127 -5.82 -4.71 -5.26
N CYS A 128 -4.96 -5.45 -4.58
CA CYS A 128 -5.17 -5.97 -3.24
C CYS A 128 -4.87 -4.93 -2.15
N LEU A 129 -5.61 -4.98 -1.05
CA LEU A 129 -5.42 -4.13 0.12
C LEU A 129 -4.56 -4.84 1.16
N LEU A 130 -3.50 -4.16 1.63
CA LEU A 130 -2.78 -4.53 2.84
C LEU A 130 -3.48 -3.91 4.04
N CYS A 131 -4.00 -4.76 4.93
CA CYS A 131 -4.65 -4.35 6.17
C CYS A 131 -3.76 -4.74 7.35
N PHE A 132 -3.13 -3.76 7.96
CA PHE A 132 -2.33 -3.93 9.17
C PHE A 132 -3.25 -3.79 10.38
N CYS A 133 -3.21 -4.74 11.31
CA CYS A 133 -3.97 -4.71 12.55
C CYS A 133 -3.00 -4.88 13.72
N ASP A 134 -3.30 -4.27 14.87
CA ASP A 134 -2.54 -4.54 16.08
C ASP A 134 -2.60 -6.03 16.47
N CYS A 135 -1.51 -6.52 17.05
CA CYS A 135 -1.53 -7.80 17.74
C CYS A 135 -2.11 -7.55 19.14
N ASP A 136 -3.26 -8.15 19.45
CA ASP A 136 -3.83 -8.17 20.81
C ASP A 136 -2.80 -8.65 21.85
#